data_AF-A0A538N0V1-F1
#
_entry.id   AF-A0A538N0V1-F1
#
_cell.length_a   1.000
_cell.length_b   1.000
_cell.length_c   1.000
_cell.angle_alpha   90.00
_cell.angle_beta   90.00
_cell.angle_gamma   90.00
#
_symmetry.space_group_name_H-M   'P 1'
#
loop_
_entity.id
_entity.type
_entity.pdbx_description
1 polymer ?
#
loop_
_entity_poly.entity_id
_entity_poly.type
_entity_poly.pdbx_seq_one_letter_code
_entity_poly.pdbx_strand_id
1 'polypeptide(L)'
;MRRAARDDRGSLAFAMLVTLVGFALAAIMVPTALTQITSTREDNRRLTDLSAAQTGLDIALSHIQAANDGTGNGVLATLPCGPFTGTLSTATTANYNVTITYYQNDPRGHENDPTWQAANPPITCINGGGARVTPKYALLRSLGTDQTTTDITKTPNRGLTATYAFHITNENIPGGNIRTYHTTLDLCLDAGSSSPAAGTNVQMQTCVEGSGQQKWAYSPNLSLVLVSSRTPSNPLGMCIDGGSTEVAGAAVKLQMCVSPNANQQEWSIDDTSKFEGTSDGRTSNRLCINPQTAQTPGSFLVLGSLDAGTCGTDWSPEASAGAGAAGPATGQLVDFAQFGRCLDVTNKDVTYAYEIAWPCKQAPDPTTLTWNEVFTSPTVPANATSATGPITTTKSGTRYCLKSPNSTVQYSYYVKVAACTGTPTADEKWTVYGDTGSYESSYRILDKNGYCLSPTDQNAPNPDLFSNGTNTSKIIV
;
A
#
# COMPACT_ATOMS: atom_id res chain seq x y z
N MET A 1 -35.33 80.78 -74.90
CA MET A 1 -34.01 80.34 -75.42
C MET A 1 -33.25 79.61 -74.32
N ARG A 2 -32.73 78.42 -74.66
CA ARG A 2 -31.65 77.63 -74.01
C ARG A 2 -31.87 77.07 -72.58
N ARG A 3 -32.32 75.81 -72.54
CA ARG A 3 -32.03 74.81 -71.48
C ARG A 3 -30.52 74.54 -71.46
N ALA A 4 -29.87 74.74 -70.31
CA ALA A 4 -28.57 74.14 -70.03
C ALA A 4 -28.82 72.75 -69.45
N ALA A 5 -28.65 71.72 -70.28
CA ALA A 5 -28.57 70.34 -69.83
C ALA A 5 -27.30 70.22 -68.96
N ARG A 6 -27.47 70.04 -67.65
CA ARG A 6 -26.38 69.54 -66.81
C ARG A 6 -26.12 68.10 -67.23
N ASP A 7 -24.87 67.86 -67.58
CA ASP A 7 -24.38 66.68 -68.26
C ASP A 7 -24.04 65.61 -67.21
N ASP A 8 -24.95 64.66 -66.96
CA ASP A 8 -24.72 63.47 -66.12
C ASP A 8 -24.00 62.34 -66.90
N ARG A 9 -23.26 62.69 -67.95
CA ARG A 9 -22.48 61.74 -68.77
C ARG A 9 -21.20 61.33 -68.05
N GLY A 10 -21.33 60.29 -67.24
CA GLY A 10 -20.22 59.65 -66.53
C GLY A 10 -20.62 59.05 -65.19
N SER A 11 -21.72 59.52 -64.59
CA SER A 11 -22.20 59.09 -63.28
C SER A 11 -22.69 57.64 -63.25
N LEU A 12 -23.30 57.15 -64.34
CA LEU A 12 -23.77 55.76 -64.45
C LEU A 12 -22.62 54.74 -64.54
N ALA A 13 -21.59 55.03 -65.33
CA ALA A 13 -20.41 54.17 -65.43
C ALA A 13 -19.61 54.17 -64.12
N PHE A 14 -19.51 55.33 -63.46
CA PHE A 14 -18.88 55.45 -62.15
C PHE A 14 -19.69 54.71 -61.07
N ALA A 15 -21.02 54.83 -61.06
CA ALA A 15 -21.89 54.10 -60.14
C ALA A 15 -21.80 52.58 -60.32
N MET A 16 -21.78 52.07 -61.56
CA MET A 16 -21.59 50.63 -61.82
C MET A 16 -20.19 50.14 -61.41
N LEU A 17 -19.16 50.96 -61.59
CA LEU A 17 -17.81 50.60 -61.17
C LEU A 17 -17.70 50.57 -59.63
N VAL A 18 -18.33 51.53 -58.95
CA VAL A 18 -18.39 51.55 -57.47
C VAL A 18 -19.19 50.36 -56.93
N THR A 19 -20.31 49.98 -57.55
CA THR A 19 -21.06 48.80 -57.12
C THR A 19 -20.30 47.50 -57.40
N LEU A 20 -19.65 47.36 -58.55
CA LEU A 20 -18.86 46.17 -58.90
C LEU A 20 -17.65 46.01 -57.98
N VAL A 21 -16.94 47.11 -57.68
CA VAL A 21 -15.85 47.10 -56.68
C VAL A 21 -16.40 46.79 -55.29
N GLY A 22 -17.57 47.33 -54.92
CA GLY A 22 -18.24 47.01 -53.66
C GLY A 22 -18.59 45.52 -53.53
N PHE A 23 -19.15 44.91 -54.58
CA PHE A 23 -19.47 43.48 -54.62
C PHE A 23 -18.21 42.60 -54.61
N ALA A 24 -17.17 42.97 -55.37
CA ALA A 24 -15.91 42.23 -55.41
C ALA A 24 -15.20 42.26 -54.03
N LEU A 25 -15.20 43.42 -53.37
CA LEU A 25 -14.64 43.56 -52.02
C LEU A 25 -15.45 42.76 -50.99
N ALA A 26 -16.78 42.84 -51.04
CA ALA A 26 -17.66 42.08 -50.16
C ALA A 26 -17.53 40.56 -50.36
N ALA A 27 -17.39 40.09 -51.60
CA ALA A 27 -17.21 38.68 -51.94
C ALA A 27 -15.92 38.09 -51.36
N ILE A 28 -14.88 38.90 -51.15
CA ILE A 28 -13.60 38.47 -50.55
C ILE A 28 -13.61 38.65 -49.02
N MET A 29 -14.22 39.72 -48.51
CA MET A 29 -14.25 40.01 -47.07
C MET A 29 -15.16 39.05 -46.28
N VAL A 30 -16.27 38.58 -46.86
CA VAL A 30 -17.19 37.69 -46.12
C VAL A 30 -16.58 36.31 -45.81
N PRO A 31 -15.97 35.57 -46.76
CA PRO A 31 -15.34 34.29 -46.46
C PRO A 31 -14.17 34.40 -45.49
N THR A 32 -13.38 35.47 -45.57
CA THR A 32 -12.26 35.71 -44.65
C THR A 32 -12.75 35.99 -43.23
N ALA A 33 -13.79 36.82 -43.07
CA ALA A 33 -14.43 37.04 -41.77
C ALA A 33 -15.05 35.76 -41.18
N LEU A 34 -15.74 34.95 -42.00
CA LEU A 34 -16.32 33.67 -41.55
C LEU A 34 -15.24 32.67 -41.11
N THR A 35 -14.12 32.61 -41.84
CA THR A 35 -12.98 31.75 -41.49
C THR A 35 -12.34 32.21 -40.18
N GLN A 36 -12.14 33.52 -40.00
CA GLN A 36 -11.61 34.08 -38.75
C GLN A 36 -12.54 33.85 -37.56
N ILE A 37 -13.86 33.99 -37.74
CA ILE A 37 -14.85 33.70 -36.68
C ILE A 37 -14.82 32.21 -36.31
N THR A 38 -14.73 31.32 -37.30
CA THR A 38 -14.71 29.88 -37.07
C THR A 38 -13.42 29.45 -36.38
N SER A 39 -12.27 29.95 -36.82
CA SER A 39 -10.97 29.71 -36.17
C SER A 39 -10.98 30.21 -34.73
N THR A 40 -11.42 31.46 -34.51
CA THR A 40 -11.51 32.04 -33.15
C THR A 40 -12.43 31.22 -32.25
N ARG A 41 -13.56 30.73 -32.78
CA ARG A 41 -14.46 29.85 -32.02
C ARG A 41 -13.77 28.53 -31.66
N GLU A 42 -13.14 27.86 -32.61
CA GLU A 42 -12.43 26.61 -32.37
C GLU A 42 -11.26 26.77 -31.39
N ASP A 43 -10.52 27.88 -31.45
CA ASP A 43 -9.45 28.18 -30.49
C ASP A 43 -10.03 28.41 -29.08
N ASN A 44 -11.12 29.15 -28.97
CA ASN A 44 -11.82 29.34 -27.68
C ASN A 44 -12.37 28.02 -27.12
N ARG A 45 -12.88 27.13 -27.99
CA ARG A 45 -13.32 25.78 -27.58
C ARG A 45 -12.16 24.97 -27.04
N ARG A 46 -11.04 24.92 -27.77
CA ARG A 46 -9.83 24.20 -27.34
C ARG A 46 -9.31 24.70 -26.00
N LEU A 47 -9.32 26.02 -25.77
CA LEU A 47 -8.95 26.61 -24.48
C LEU A 47 -9.91 26.21 -23.38
N THR A 48 -11.21 26.18 -23.65
CA THR A 48 -12.25 25.76 -22.69
C THR A 48 -12.14 24.27 -22.36
N ASP A 49 -11.98 23.41 -23.37
CA ASP A 49 -11.75 21.96 -23.22
C ASP A 49 -10.52 21.70 -22.34
N LEU A 50 -9.41 22.40 -22.63
CA LEU A 50 -8.16 22.27 -21.89
C LEU A 50 -8.31 22.76 -20.44
N SER A 51 -9.01 23.87 -20.23
CA SER A 51 -9.30 24.38 -18.88
C SER A 51 -10.14 23.39 -18.09
N ALA A 52 -11.14 22.76 -18.72
CA ALA A 52 -11.94 21.72 -18.07
C ALA A 52 -11.08 20.50 -17.70
N ALA A 53 -10.21 20.05 -18.62
CA ALA A 53 -9.28 18.97 -18.34
C ALA A 53 -8.32 19.30 -17.17
N GLN A 54 -7.79 20.52 -17.13
CA GLN A 54 -6.92 20.99 -16.05
C GLN A 54 -7.66 20.98 -14.70
N THR A 55 -8.88 21.51 -14.64
CA THR A 55 -9.66 21.49 -13.40
C THR A 55 -9.96 20.08 -12.94
N GLY A 56 -10.22 19.15 -13.86
CA GLY A 56 -10.35 17.74 -13.51
C GLY A 56 -9.09 17.19 -12.82
N LEU A 57 -7.90 17.52 -13.34
CA LEU A 57 -6.63 17.11 -12.72
C LEU A 57 -6.47 17.72 -11.32
N ASP A 58 -6.77 19.00 -11.17
CA ASP A 58 -6.65 19.71 -9.89
C ASP A 58 -7.57 19.09 -8.83
N ILE A 59 -8.80 18.72 -9.22
CA ILE A 59 -9.78 18.05 -8.36
C ILE A 59 -9.28 16.65 -7.96
N ALA A 60 -8.84 15.84 -8.92
CA ALA A 60 -8.33 14.51 -8.64
C ALA A 60 -7.10 14.54 -7.72
N LEU A 61 -6.18 15.48 -7.96
CA LEU A 61 -5.01 15.71 -7.11
C LEU A 61 -5.42 16.14 -5.69
N SER A 62 -6.40 17.03 -5.56
CA SER A 62 -6.93 17.46 -4.26
C SER A 62 -7.51 16.27 -3.47
N HIS A 63 -8.26 15.38 -4.11
CA HIS A 63 -8.75 14.16 -3.47
C HIS A 63 -7.62 13.21 -3.04
N ILE A 64 -6.58 13.05 -3.85
CA ILE A 64 -5.40 12.25 -3.46
C ILE A 64 -4.71 12.86 -2.25
N GLN A 65 -4.50 14.18 -2.23
CA GLN A 65 -3.85 14.87 -1.12
C GLN A 65 -4.69 14.88 0.16
N ALA A 66 -6.02 14.88 0.03
CA ALA A 66 -6.95 14.79 1.15
C ALA A 66 -7.03 13.38 1.78
N ALA A 67 -6.47 12.36 1.13
CA ALA A 67 -6.40 10.99 1.65
C ALA A 67 -5.29 10.85 2.71
N ASN A 68 -5.40 11.59 3.80
CA ASN A 68 -4.48 11.58 4.93
C ASN A 68 -5.24 11.57 6.28
N ASP A 69 -4.52 11.32 7.37
CA ASP A 69 -5.05 11.21 8.73
C ASP A 69 -5.23 12.56 9.46
N GLY A 70 -5.06 13.68 8.76
CA GLY A 70 -5.06 15.04 9.31
C GLY A 70 -3.70 15.51 9.83
N THR A 71 -2.71 14.61 9.96
CA THR A 71 -1.32 14.95 10.33
C THR A 71 -0.36 14.99 9.14
N GLY A 72 -0.87 14.64 7.94
CA GLY A 72 -0.10 14.60 6.70
C GLY A 72 0.32 13.18 6.28
N ASN A 73 0.07 12.17 7.12
CA ASN A 73 0.33 10.78 6.79
C ASN A 73 -0.80 10.21 5.93
N GLY A 74 -0.44 9.58 4.80
CA GLY A 74 -1.40 9.03 3.86
C GLY A 74 -2.24 7.90 4.46
N VAL A 75 -3.54 7.89 4.20
CA VAL A 75 -4.46 6.81 4.60
C VAL A 75 -4.85 6.03 3.35
N LEU A 76 -4.32 4.82 3.22
CA LEU A 76 -4.47 4.00 2.01
C LEU A 76 -5.95 3.75 1.65
N ALA A 77 -6.79 3.52 2.67
CA ALA A 77 -8.21 3.22 2.51
C ALA A 77 -9.06 4.42 2.02
N THR A 78 -8.53 5.66 2.10
CA THR A 78 -9.24 6.87 1.66
C THR A 78 -8.77 7.37 0.29
N LEU A 79 -7.81 6.68 -0.34
CA LEU A 79 -7.37 7.03 -1.69
C LEU A 79 -8.54 6.92 -2.70
N PRO A 80 -8.71 7.90 -3.60
CA PRO A 80 -9.81 7.89 -4.55
C PRO A 80 -9.58 6.93 -5.72
N CYS A 81 -10.55 6.08 -6.01
CA CYS A 81 -10.46 5.12 -7.13
C CYS A 81 -11.00 5.66 -8.47
N GLY A 82 -11.71 6.79 -8.44
CA GLY A 82 -12.31 7.40 -9.62
C GLY A 82 -13.36 6.52 -10.33
N PRO A 83 -13.82 6.93 -11.52
CA PRO A 83 -13.53 8.22 -12.15
C PRO A 83 -14.19 9.40 -11.42
N PHE A 84 -13.61 10.59 -11.58
CA PHE A 84 -14.21 11.86 -11.17
C PHE A 84 -14.82 12.57 -12.36
N THR A 85 -16.07 12.97 -12.25
CA THR A 85 -16.76 13.73 -13.31
C THR A 85 -17.40 14.97 -12.72
N GLY A 86 -17.38 16.08 -13.47
CA GLY A 86 -18.06 17.30 -13.05
C GLY A 86 -18.07 18.40 -14.11
N THR A 87 -18.76 19.48 -13.79
CA THR A 87 -18.79 20.71 -14.59
C THR A 87 -17.79 21.73 -14.02
N LEU A 88 -17.26 22.59 -14.89
CA LEU A 88 -16.36 23.68 -14.47
C LEU A 88 -17.12 24.76 -13.68
N SER A 89 -18.36 25.05 -14.08
CA SER A 89 -19.25 26.00 -13.41
C SER A 89 -20.70 25.76 -13.82
N THR A 90 -21.66 26.36 -13.11
CA THR A 90 -23.07 26.39 -13.54
C THR A 90 -23.33 27.34 -14.71
N ALA A 91 -22.34 28.18 -15.07
CA ALA A 91 -22.44 29.16 -16.15
C ALA A 91 -21.89 28.66 -17.49
N THR A 92 -21.23 27.49 -17.51
CA THR A 92 -20.62 26.90 -18.69
C THR A 92 -21.09 25.46 -18.89
N THR A 93 -21.07 25.00 -20.14
CA THR A 93 -21.33 23.60 -20.50
C THR A 93 -20.08 22.73 -20.40
N ALA A 94 -18.98 23.28 -19.88
CA ALA A 94 -17.69 22.63 -19.85
C ALA A 94 -17.66 21.53 -18.78
N ASN A 95 -17.31 20.31 -19.20
CA ASN A 95 -17.28 19.10 -18.38
C ASN A 95 -15.89 18.47 -18.37
N TYR A 96 -15.57 17.78 -17.29
CA TYR A 96 -14.36 16.96 -17.17
C TYR A 96 -14.67 15.53 -16.75
N ASN A 97 -13.78 14.61 -17.10
CA ASN A 97 -13.74 13.25 -16.61
C ASN A 97 -12.29 12.86 -16.32
N VAL A 98 -11.99 12.47 -15.08
CA VAL A 98 -10.64 12.08 -14.66
C VAL A 98 -10.63 10.65 -14.19
N THR A 99 -9.72 9.87 -14.74
CA THR A 99 -9.40 8.52 -14.29
C THR A 99 -8.09 8.53 -13.51
N ILE A 100 -8.05 7.72 -12.46
CA ILE A 100 -6.87 7.55 -11.60
C ILE A 100 -6.44 6.09 -11.73
N THR A 101 -5.15 5.86 -11.95
CA THR A 101 -4.59 4.52 -11.99
C THR A 101 -3.32 4.48 -11.15
N TYR A 102 -3.28 3.59 -10.17
CA TYR A 102 -2.18 3.50 -9.22
C TYR A 102 -1.13 2.49 -9.67
N TYR A 103 0.15 2.78 -9.45
CA TYR A 103 1.27 1.92 -9.85
C TYR A 103 2.36 1.84 -8.77
N GLN A 104 3.08 0.72 -8.77
CA GLN A 104 4.32 0.53 -8.01
C GLN A 104 5.54 1.10 -8.74
N ASN A 105 5.52 1.10 -10.07
CA ASN A 105 6.60 1.58 -10.93
C ASN A 105 6.17 2.86 -11.64
N ASP A 106 7.14 3.72 -11.97
CA ASP A 106 6.87 5.03 -12.56
C ASP A 106 6.26 4.88 -13.97
N PRO A 107 5.00 5.32 -14.18
CA PRO A 107 4.32 5.18 -15.47
C PRO A 107 4.70 6.24 -16.50
N ARG A 108 5.54 7.24 -16.15
CA ARG A 108 5.91 8.32 -17.08
C ARG A 108 6.59 7.77 -18.34
N GLY A 109 6.08 8.15 -19.51
CA GLY A 109 6.52 7.66 -20.81
C GLY A 109 5.92 6.31 -21.24
N HIS A 110 5.13 5.67 -20.37
CA HIS A 110 4.46 4.38 -20.61
C HIS A 110 2.93 4.49 -20.51
N GLU A 111 2.39 5.70 -20.59
CA GLU A 111 0.97 5.98 -20.38
C GLU A 111 0.08 5.31 -21.43
N ASN A 112 0.62 4.98 -22.61
CA ASN A 112 -0.10 4.29 -23.68
C ASN A 112 0.62 3.01 -24.16
N ASP A 113 1.56 2.49 -23.37
CA ASP A 113 2.32 1.28 -23.70
C ASP A 113 1.66 0.03 -23.07
N PRO A 114 0.94 -0.79 -23.87
CA PRO A 114 0.26 -1.98 -23.35
C PRO A 114 1.25 -3.06 -22.86
N THR A 115 2.46 -3.10 -23.42
CA THR A 115 3.48 -4.09 -23.02
C THR A 115 4.00 -3.77 -21.62
N TRP A 116 4.31 -2.48 -21.39
CA TRP A 116 4.73 -2.03 -20.06
C TRP A 116 3.60 -2.19 -19.04
N GLN A 117 2.36 -1.87 -19.40
CA GLN A 117 1.20 -2.00 -18.49
C GLN A 117 0.88 -3.46 -18.14
N ALA A 118 1.13 -4.41 -19.05
CA ALA A 118 1.01 -5.84 -18.76
C ALA A 118 2.10 -6.33 -17.80
N ALA A 119 3.33 -5.83 -17.96
CA ALA A 119 4.44 -6.15 -17.05
C ALA A 119 4.36 -5.45 -15.69
N ASN A 120 3.65 -4.30 -15.63
CA ASN A 120 3.48 -3.47 -14.45
C ASN A 120 1.98 -3.24 -14.21
N PRO A 121 1.24 -4.28 -13.80
CA PRO A 121 -0.20 -4.19 -13.67
C PRO A 121 -0.61 -3.09 -12.67
N PRO A 122 -1.68 -2.33 -12.98
CA PRO A 122 -2.16 -1.29 -12.09
C PRO A 122 -2.63 -1.89 -10.77
N ILE A 123 -2.38 -1.16 -9.68
CA ILE A 123 -2.86 -1.51 -8.35
C ILE A 123 -4.39 -1.42 -8.35
N THR A 124 -5.05 -2.51 -7.93
CA THR A 124 -6.50 -2.54 -7.75
C THR A 124 -6.92 -1.48 -6.73
N CYS A 125 -7.94 -0.70 -7.10
CA CYS A 125 -8.54 0.30 -6.23
C CYS A 125 -10.04 0.01 -6.08
N ILE A 126 -10.53 -0.01 -4.84
CA ILE A 126 -11.91 -0.34 -4.51
C ILE A 126 -12.65 0.95 -4.13
N ASN A 127 -13.76 1.24 -4.81
CA ASN A 127 -14.59 2.41 -4.49
C ASN A 127 -15.01 2.39 -3.01
N GLY A 128 -14.63 3.42 -2.27
CA GLY A 128 -14.86 3.55 -0.83
C GLY A 128 -13.91 2.74 0.08
N GLY A 129 -12.98 1.97 -0.50
CA GLY A 129 -11.98 1.18 0.21
C GLY A 129 -10.52 1.49 -0.14
N GLY A 130 -10.28 2.37 -1.13
CA GLY A 130 -8.94 2.84 -1.48
C GLY A 130 -8.12 1.87 -2.32
N ALA A 131 -6.81 2.14 -2.41
CA ALA A 131 -5.88 1.29 -3.16
C ALA A 131 -5.50 0.04 -2.33
N ARG A 132 -5.33 -1.12 -2.98
CA ARG A 132 -5.07 -2.38 -2.27
C ARG A 132 -3.68 -2.45 -1.61
N VAL A 133 -2.70 -1.78 -2.20
CA VAL A 133 -1.32 -1.69 -1.71
C VAL A 133 -0.86 -0.24 -1.82
N THR A 134 0.05 0.18 -0.95
CA THR A 134 0.60 1.55 -0.95
C THR A 134 1.20 1.86 -2.33
N PRO A 135 0.60 2.79 -3.09
CA PRO A 135 1.11 3.14 -4.41
C PRO A 135 2.33 4.05 -4.30
N LYS A 136 3.28 3.90 -5.23
CA LYS A 136 4.37 4.86 -5.40
C LYS A 136 3.99 5.97 -6.38
N TYR A 137 3.11 5.66 -7.32
CA TYR A 137 2.67 6.59 -8.36
C TYR A 137 1.16 6.51 -8.59
N ALA A 138 0.56 7.63 -8.98
CA ALA A 138 -0.77 7.70 -9.56
C ALA A 138 -0.68 8.36 -10.94
N LEU A 139 -1.15 7.65 -11.96
CA LEU A 139 -1.37 8.17 -13.30
C LEU A 139 -2.78 8.77 -13.38
N LEU A 140 -2.85 10.08 -13.60
CA LEU A 140 -4.07 10.85 -13.76
C LEU A 140 -4.29 11.12 -15.25
N ARG A 141 -5.42 10.68 -15.80
CA ARG A 141 -5.83 11.05 -17.16
C ARG A 141 -7.14 11.82 -17.09
N SER A 142 -7.09 13.09 -17.46
CA SER A 142 -8.25 13.99 -17.47
C SER A 142 -8.64 14.34 -18.89
N LEU A 143 -9.91 14.15 -19.22
CA LEU A 143 -10.53 14.62 -20.46
C LEU A 143 -11.42 15.82 -20.13
N GLY A 144 -11.38 16.85 -20.97
CA GLY A 144 -12.21 18.04 -20.87
C GLY A 144 -12.90 18.36 -22.19
N THR A 145 -14.13 18.86 -22.11
CA THR A 145 -14.95 19.26 -23.27
C THR A 145 -15.81 20.47 -22.93
N ASP A 146 -16.06 21.35 -23.89
CA ASP A 146 -16.93 22.51 -23.81
C ASP A 146 -18.42 22.16 -23.96
N GLN A 147 -18.73 20.92 -24.29
CA GLN A 147 -20.08 20.45 -24.59
C GLN A 147 -20.72 19.70 -23.43
N THR A 148 -22.04 19.85 -23.29
CA THR A 148 -22.83 18.99 -22.41
C THR A 148 -22.86 17.59 -23.00
N THR A 149 -22.31 16.63 -22.27
CA THR A 149 -22.24 15.24 -22.70
C THR A 149 -22.31 14.31 -21.50
N THR A 150 -22.92 13.15 -21.70
CA THR A 150 -22.88 12.03 -20.73
C THR A 150 -21.71 11.10 -20.99
N ASP A 151 -21.04 11.24 -22.14
CA ASP A 151 -19.88 10.44 -22.53
C ASP A 151 -18.86 11.31 -23.28
N ILE A 152 -17.90 11.82 -22.51
CA ILE A 152 -16.84 12.71 -23.02
C ILE A 152 -15.98 12.05 -24.10
N THR A 153 -15.92 10.71 -24.15
CA THR A 153 -15.08 9.99 -25.10
C THR A 153 -15.63 10.02 -26.53
N LYS A 154 -16.92 10.33 -26.68
CA LYS A 154 -17.62 10.44 -27.97
C LYS A 154 -17.78 11.89 -28.45
N THR A 155 -17.35 12.85 -27.65
CA THR A 155 -17.45 14.29 -27.93
C THR A 155 -16.05 14.85 -28.20
N PRO A 156 -15.89 15.87 -29.07
CA PRO A 156 -14.62 16.58 -29.19
C PRO A 156 -14.10 16.98 -27.81
N ASN A 157 -12.88 16.56 -27.50
CA ASN A 157 -12.28 16.75 -26.20
C ASN A 157 -10.78 17.04 -26.31
N ARG A 158 -10.22 17.47 -25.19
CA ARG A 158 -8.78 17.58 -24.96
C ARG A 158 -8.42 16.80 -23.71
N GLY A 159 -7.29 16.11 -23.77
CA GLY A 159 -6.78 15.30 -22.68
C GLY A 159 -5.53 15.90 -22.08
N LEU A 160 -5.41 15.83 -20.75
CA LEU A 160 -4.17 16.03 -20.02
C LEU A 160 -3.84 14.75 -19.26
N THR A 161 -2.56 14.44 -19.19
CA THR A 161 -2.06 13.31 -18.40
C THR A 161 -0.98 13.81 -17.46
N ALA A 162 -1.05 13.39 -16.20
CA ALA A 162 -0.08 13.74 -15.17
C ALA A 162 0.26 12.50 -14.35
N THR A 163 1.50 12.43 -13.87
CA THR A 163 1.92 11.41 -12.90
C THR A 163 2.19 12.11 -11.57
N TYR A 164 1.47 11.68 -10.54
CA TYR A 164 1.73 12.08 -9.16
C TYR A 164 2.62 11.01 -8.50
N ALA A 165 3.77 11.41 -7.98
CA ALA A 165 4.64 10.55 -7.20
C ALA A 165 4.33 10.77 -5.71
N PHE A 166 4.00 9.68 -5.00
CA PHE A 166 3.76 9.73 -3.57
C PHE A 166 5.08 9.91 -2.83
N HIS A 167 5.07 10.76 -1.80
CA HIS A 167 6.15 10.78 -0.83
C HIS A 167 5.95 9.61 0.13
N ILE A 168 6.61 8.49 -0.17
CA ILE A 168 6.59 7.31 0.70
C ILE A 168 7.63 7.53 1.82
N THR A 169 7.16 7.50 3.06
CA THR A 169 8.03 7.40 4.23
C THR A 169 8.28 5.93 4.55
N ASN A 170 9.15 5.67 5.52
CA ASN A 170 9.36 4.33 6.06
C ASN A 170 8.24 3.90 7.03
N GLU A 171 7.14 4.65 7.10
CA GLU A 171 6.02 4.32 7.97
C GLU A 171 5.15 3.25 7.29
N ASN A 172 5.01 2.10 7.95
CA ASN A 172 4.08 1.07 7.50
C ASN A 172 2.65 1.56 7.69
N ILE A 173 1.85 1.53 6.64
CA ILE A 173 0.40 1.75 6.71
C ILE A 173 -0.24 0.39 7.01
N PRO A 174 -0.72 0.12 8.24
CA PRO A 174 -1.20 -1.20 8.61
C PRO A 174 -2.51 -1.55 7.89
N GLY A 175 -2.67 -2.81 7.47
CA GLY A 175 -3.83 -3.32 6.74
C GLY A 175 -3.53 -4.55 5.90
N GLY A 176 -3.38 -5.71 6.55
CA GLY A 176 -3.16 -7.00 5.89
C GLY A 176 -4.23 -8.02 6.23
N ASN A 177 -4.37 -9.02 5.38
CA ASN A 177 -5.14 -10.20 5.73
C ASN A 177 -4.36 -11.02 6.77
N ILE A 178 -5.07 -11.70 7.66
CA ILE A 178 -4.49 -12.71 8.55
C ILE A 178 -5.07 -14.05 8.13
N ARG A 179 -4.21 -14.89 7.54
CA ARG A 179 -4.59 -16.14 6.87
C ARG A 179 -4.34 -17.37 7.75
N THR A 180 -4.99 -18.48 7.46
CA THR A 180 -4.58 -19.79 7.99
C THR A 180 -3.43 -20.38 7.17
N TYR A 181 -2.50 -21.08 7.82
CA TYR A 181 -1.35 -21.77 7.21
C TYR A 181 -1.62 -23.26 7.00
N HIS A 182 -1.04 -23.84 5.94
CA HIS A 182 -1.10 -25.29 5.62
C HIS A 182 -2.50 -25.90 5.53
N THR A 183 -3.48 -25.13 5.08
CA THR A 183 -4.84 -25.61 4.85
C THR A 183 -5.13 -25.77 3.37
N THR A 184 -6.13 -26.59 3.04
CA THR A 184 -6.58 -26.78 1.65
C THR A 184 -7.40 -25.60 1.13
N LEU A 185 -7.83 -24.69 2.03
CA LEU A 185 -8.63 -23.52 1.74
C LEU A 185 -7.93 -22.26 2.26
N ASP A 186 -7.79 -21.27 1.39
CA ASP A 186 -7.27 -19.95 1.72
C ASP A 186 -8.33 -19.15 2.51
N LEU A 187 -8.26 -19.27 3.84
CA LEU A 187 -9.19 -18.64 4.77
C LEU A 187 -8.53 -17.49 5.53
N CYS A 188 -9.29 -16.43 5.73
CA CYS A 188 -8.88 -15.19 6.39
C CYS A 188 -9.76 -14.89 7.60
N LEU A 189 -9.17 -14.20 8.59
CA LEU A 189 -9.92 -13.52 9.64
C LEU A 189 -10.89 -12.50 9.02
N ASP A 190 -12.16 -12.60 9.39
CA ASP A 190 -13.24 -11.80 8.84
C ASP A 190 -14.16 -11.28 9.95
N ALA A 191 -14.41 -9.98 9.94
CA ALA A 191 -15.21 -9.27 10.93
C ALA A 191 -16.72 -9.30 10.65
N GLY A 192 -17.15 -9.93 9.55
CA GLY A 192 -18.54 -9.93 9.07
C GLY A 192 -18.99 -8.61 8.40
N SER A 193 -18.38 -7.48 8.77
CA SER A 193 -18.55 -6.18 8.12
C SER A 193 -17.34 -5.27 8.35
N SER A 194 -17.22 -4.19 7.58
CA SER A 194 -16.17 -3.17 7.77
C SER A 194 -16.46 -2.19 8.93
N SER A 195 -17.65 -2.27 9.54
CA SER A 195 -18.05 -1.46 10.70
C SER A 195 -18.90 -2.30 11.65
N PRO A 196 -18.30 -3.31 12.30
CA PRO A 196 -19.01 -4.23 13.17
C PRO A 196 -19.35 -3.56 14.51
N ALA A 197 -20.49 -3.92 15.08
CA ALA A 197 -20.84 -3.51 16.43
C ALA A 197 -20.00 -4.28 17.47
N ALA A 198 -19.78 -3.68 18.63
CA ALA A 198 -19.19 -4.37 19.78
C ALA A 198 -20.00 -5.62 20.15
N GLY A 199 -19.31 -6.72 20.42
CA GLY A 199 -19.89 -8.05 20.68
C GLY A 199 -20.08 -8.93 19.45
N THR A 200 -19.78 -8.44 18.23
CA THR A 200 -19.83 -9.25 17.01
C THR A 200 -18.80 -10.39 17.07
N ASN A 201 -19.20 -11.62 16.72
CA ASN A 201 -18.26 -12.74 16.65
C ASN A 201 -17.32 -12.57 15.45
N VAL A 202 -16.05 -12.90 15.62
CA VAL A 202 -15.11 -13.01 14.50
C VAL A 202 -15.32 -14.37 13.82
N GLN A 203 -15.16 -14.43 12.50
CA GLN A 203 -15.32 -15.65 11.73
C GLN A 203 -14.17 -15.86 10.75
N MET A 204 -14.08 -17.08 10.22
CA MET A 204 -13.27 -17.41 9.06
C MET A 204 -14.10 -17.23 7.80
N GLN A 205 -13.52 -16.64 6.76
CA GLN A 205 -14.12 -16.63 5.42
C GLN A 205 -13.03 -16.89 4.38
N THR A 206 -13.42 -17.25 3.15
CA THR A 206 -12.49 -17.24 2.03
C THR A 206 -11.84 -15.85 1.95
N CYS A 207 -10.53 -15.82 1.74
CA CYS A 207 -9.80 -14.58 1.62
C CYS A 207 -10.32 -13.76 0.43
N VAL A 208 -10.72 -12.53 0.70
CA VAL A 208 -11.13 -11.53 -0.30
C VAL A 208 -10.19 -10.35 -0.21
N GLU A 209 -9.38 -10.23 -1.25
CA GLU A 209 -8.38 -9.19 -1.34
C GLU A 209 -8.96 -7.77 -1.35
N GLY A 210 -8.40 -6.91 -0.49
CA GLY A 210 -8.87 -5.53 -0.33
C GLY A 210 -10.19 -5.39 0.42
N SER A 211 -10.78 -6.48 0.91
CA SER A 211 -12.01 -6.42 1.71
C SER A 211 -11.76 -5.74 3.05
N GLY A 212 -12.42 -4.60 3.29
CA GLY A 212 -12.24 -3.83 4.53
C GLY A 212 -12.56 -4.62 5.81
N GLN A 213 -13.42 -5.63 5.74
CA GLN A 213 -13.77 -6.49 6.88
C GLN A 213 -12.74 -7.60 7.17
N GLN A 214 -11.72 -7.75 6.30
CA GLN A 214 -10.63 -8.73 6.44
C GLN A 214 -9.25 -8.07 6.55
N LYS A 215 -9.20 -6.74 6.72
CA LYS A 215 -7.95 -6.00 6.87
C LYS A 215 -7.67 -5.67 8.33
N TRP A 216 -6.61 -6.29 8.84
CA TRP A 216 -6.22 -6.21 10.23
C TRP A 216 -4.86 -5.51 10.37
N ALA A 217 -4.68 -4.85 11.49
CA ALA A 217 -3.43 -4.28 11.95
C ALA A 217 -2.99 -5.00 13.22
N TYR A 218 -1.81 -5.59 13.20
CA TYR A 218 -1.14 -6.14 14.38
C TYR A 218 -0.27 -5.05 15.00
N SER A 219 -0.79 -4.44 16.06
CA SER A 219 -0.25 -3.21 16.63
C SER A 219 0.85 -3.47 17.67
N PRO A 220 1.72 -2.48 17.99
CA PRO A 220 2.80 -2.63 18.98
C PRO A 220 2.36 -2.99 20.40
N ASN A 221 1.09 -2.78 20.75
CA ASN A 221 0.51 -3.22 22.01
C ASN A 221 -0.11 -4.64 21.93
N LEU A 222 0.27 -5.41 20.90
CA LEU A 222 -0.18 -6.77 20.63
C LEU A 222 -1.69 -6.92 20.35
N SER A 223 -2.37 -5.82 20.04
CA SER A 223 -3.77 -5.87 19.60
C SER A 223 -3.90 -6.19 18.11
N LEU A 224 -4.93 -6.99 17.78
CA LEU A 224 -5.37 -7.25 16.41
C LEU A 224 -6.57 -6.35 16.11
N VAL A 225 -6.32 -5.27 15.36
CA VAL A 225 -7.28 -4.19 15.11
C VAL A 225 -7.86 -4.27 13.71
N LEU A 226 -9.18 -4.20 13.58
CA LEU A 226 -9.84 -4.07 12.28
C LEU A 226 -9.61 -2.65 11.72
N VAL A 227 -8.84 -2.52 10.65
CA VAL A 227 -8.39 -1.21 10.14
C VAL A 227 -9.57 -0.33 9.70
N SER A 228 -10.55 -0.92 9.02
CA SER A 228 -11.73 -0.20 8.51
C SER A 228 -12.66 0.34 9.60
N SER A 229 -12.54 -0.15 10.83
CA SER A 229 -13.35 0.30 11.96
C SER A 229 -12.84 1.57 12.64
N ARG A 230 -11.65 2.06 12.25
CA ARG A 230 -11.12 3.32 12.75
C ARG A 230 -11.87 4.49 12.11
N THR A 231 -12.53 5.28 12.94
CA THR A 231 -13.29 6.46 12.52
C THR A 231 -13.03 7.61 13.50
N PRO A 232 -13.44 8.86 13.19
CA PRO A 232 -13.33 9.95 14.15
C PRO A 232 -14.05 9.69 15.49
N SER A 233 -15.14 8.91 15.48
CA SER A 233 -15.87 8.53 16.69
C SER A 233 -15.35 7.25 17.35
N ASN A 234 -14.52 6.48 16.66
CA ASN A 234 -13.81 5.30 17.19
C ASN A 234 -12.35 5.29 16.72
N PRO A 235 -11.49 6.17 17.25
CA PRO A 235 -10.15 6.38 16.71
C PRO A 235 -9.21 5.18 16.91
N LEU A 236 -9.44 4.35 17.93
CA LEU A 236 -8.64 3.15 18.18
C LEU A 236 -9.10 1.95 17.33
N GLY A 237 -10.37 1.94 16.91
CA GLY A 237 -10.97 0.86 16.13
C GLY A 237 -11.56 -0.26 16.99
N MET A 238 -11.81 -1.40 16.36
CA MET A 238 -12.33 -2.62 16.96
C MET A 238 -11.21 -3.66 17.06
N CYS A 239 -11.05 -4.24 18.24
CA CYS A 239 -10.03 -5.22 18.58
C CYS A 239 -10.64 -6.61 18.71
N ILE A 240 -9.88 -7.63 18.31
CA ILE A 240 -10.19 -9.02 18.67
C ILE A 240 -10.02 -9.18 20.18
N ASP A 241 -11.05 -9.71 20.84
CA ASP A 241 -11.21 -9.79 22.29
C ASP A 241 -11.61 -11.22 22.72
N GLY A 242 -10.85 -11.80 23.64
CA GLY A 242 -11.08 -13.14 24.20
C GLY A 242 -12.20 -13.21 25.26
N GLY A 243 -12.73 -12.05 25.67
CA GLY A 243 -13.69 -11.91 26.76
C GLY A 243 -13.03 -11.79 28.14
N SER A 244 -13.75 -11.22 29.11
CA SER A 244 -13.25 -11.03 30.48
C SER A 244 -13.14 -12.33 31.31
N THR A 245 -13.68 -13.43 30.80
CA THR A 245 -13.55 -14.77 31.39
C THR A 245 -13.13 -15.72 30.29
N GLU A 246 -11.82 -15.72 30.02
CA GLU A 246 -11.22 -16.52 28.96
C GLU A 246 -11.26 -18.00 29.34
N VAL A 247 -12.00 -18.79 28.57
CA VAL A 247 -12.10 -20.25 28.71
C VAL A 247 -12.13 -20.91 27.35
N ALA A 248 -11.55 -22.09 27.22
CA ALA A 248 -11.58 -22.84 25.98
C ALA A 248 -13.03 -23.08 25.50
N GLY A 249 -13.27 -22.87 24.21
CA GLY A 249 -14.58 -22.94 23.55
C GLY A 249 -15.39 -21.64 23.59
N ALA A 250 -14.99 -20.63 24.36
CA ALA A 250 -15.65 -19.33 24.35
C ALA A 250 -15.46 -18.64 22.99
N ALA A 251 -16.50 -17.97 22.50
CA ALA A 251 -16.45 -17.24 21.23
C ALA A 251 -15.55 -16.00 21.35
N VAL A 252 -14.66 -15.83 20.37
CA VAL A 252 -13.84 -14.64 20.20
C VAL A 252 -14.66 -13.55 19.52
N LYS A 253 -14.62 -12.33 20.08
CA LYS A 253 -15.49 -11.22 19.67
C LYS A 253 -14.70 -10.00 19.27
N LEU A 254 -15.40 -9.07 18.61
CA LEU A 254 -14.93 -7.71 18.42
C LEU A 254 -15.43 -6.82 19.54
N GLN A 255 -14.52 -6.09 20.17
CA GLN A 255 -14.83 -5.03 21.14
C GLN A 255 -14.14 -3.74 20.71
N MET A 256 -14.58 -2.60 21.26
CA MET A 256 -13.80 -1.38 21.08
C MET A 256 -12.40 -1.59 21.67
N CYS A 257 -11.37 -1.21 20.92
CA CYS A 257 -10.02 -1.19 21.43
C CYS A 257 -9.91 -0.21 22.60
N VAL A 258 -9.12 -0.56 23.62
CA VAL A 258 -8.87 0.32 24.77
C VAL A 258 -7.38 0.68 24.89
N SER A 259 -7.09 1.79 25.57
CA SER A 259 -5.73 2.25 25.86
C SER A 259 -5.62 2.64 27.34
N PRO A 260 -4.72 2.01 28.14
CA PRO A 260 -3.86 0.89 27.77
C PRO A 260 -4.66 -0.34 27.32
N ASN A 261 -4.02 -1.24 26.57
CA ASN A 261 -4.69 -2.44 26.06
C ASN A 261 -5.21 -3.28 27.24
N ALA A 262 -6.35 -3.93 27.05
CA ALA A 262 -6.82 -4.89 28.03
C ALA A 262 -6.17 -6.24 27.76
N ASN A 263 -5.88 -7.03 28.79
CA ASN A 263 -5.19 -8.32 28.65
C ASN A 263 -5.90 -9.25 27.65
N GLN A 264 -7.23 -9.28 27.65
CA GLN A 264 -8.02 -10.08 26.71
C GLN A 264 -8.01 -9.57 25.25
N GLN A 265 -7.38 -8.41 24.99
CA GLN A 265 -7.15 -7.84 23.66
C GLN A 265 -5.67 -7.94 23.24
N GLU A 266 -4.83 -8.62 24.02
CA GLU A 266 -3.42 -8.86 23.72
C GLU A 266 -3.23 -10.27 23.17
N TRP A 267 -2.65 -10.35 21.97
CA TRP A 267 -2.41 -11.60 21.26
C TRP A 267 -0.95 -11.71 20.87
N SER A 268 -0.27 -12.77 21.26
CA SER A 268 1.12 -13.04 20.93
C SER A 268 1.23 -14.17 19.93
N ILE A 269 1.93 -13.98 18.80
CA ILE A 269 2.22 -15.08 17.89
C ILE A 269 3.43 -15.90 18.35
N ASP A 270 3.26 -17.21 18.52
CA ASP A 270 4.30 -18.09 19.07
C ASP A 270 5.20 -18.73 17.98
N ASP A 271 6.07 -19.65 18.40
CA ASP A 271 6.95 -20.43 17.51
C ASP A 271 6.22 -21.30 16.50
N THR A 272 4.98 -21.67 16.79
CA THR A 272 4.13 -22.51 15.94
C THR A 272 3.06 -21.69 15.21
N SER A 273 3.24 -20.36 15.19
CA SER A 273 2.36 -19.42 14.52
C SER A 273 0.92 -19.39 15.08
N LYS A 274 0.77 -19.59 16.38
CA LYS A 274 -0.50 -19.49 17.14
C LYS A 274 -0.61 -18.11 17.74
N PHE A 275 -1.76 -17.46 17.60
CA PHE A 275 -2.08 -16.29 18.41
C PHE A 275 -2.55 -16.73 19.78
N GLU A 276 -1.69 -16.56 20.79
CA GLU A 276 -1.95 -16.86 22.20
C GLU A 276 -2.34 -15.60 22.98
N GLY A 277 -3.29 -15.74 23.91
CA GLY A 277 -3.73 -14.66 24.78
C GLY A 277 -2.86 -14.51 26.03
N THR A 278 -3.21 -13.54 26.87
CA THR A 278 -2.63 -13.37 28.21
C THR A 278 -3.71 -12.96 29.20
N SER A 279 -3.60 -13.45 30.43
CA SER A 279 -4.48 -13.05 31.52
C SER A 279 -3.89 -11.92 32.39
N ASP A 280 -2.59 -11.66 32.29
CA ASP A 280 -1.85 -10.76 33.18
C ASP A 280 -0.99 -9.71 32.45
N GLY A 281 -0.98 -9.72 31.12
CA GLY A 281 -0.14 -8.83 30.31
C GLY A 281 1.35 -9.15 30.37
N ARG A 282 1.73 -10.35 30.86
CA ARG A 282 3.14 -10.76 31.03
C ARG A 282 3.42 -12.16 30.51
N THR A 283 2.54 -13.10 30.81
CA THR A 283 2.70 -14.51 30.46
C THR A 283 1.60 -14.95 29.52
N SER A 284 1.93 -15.84 28.57
CA SER A 284 0.89 -16.51 27.78
C SER A 284 -0.01 -17.33 28.72
N ASN A 285 -1.33 -17.16 28.57
CA ASN A 285 -2.32 -17.98 29.27
C ASN A 285 -2.55 -19.33 28.58
N ARG A 286 -1.84 -19.61 27.48
CA ARG A 286 -1.93 -20.83 26.67
C ARG A 286 -3.31 -21.09 26.05
N LEU A 287 -4.16 -20.06 26.01
CA LEU A 287 -5.37 -20.02 25.20
C LEU A 287 -5.03 -19.35 23.87
N CYS A 288 -5.67 -19.79 22.79
CA CYS A 288 -5.35 -19.30 21.45
C CYS A 288 -6.58 -18.97 20.63
N ILE A 289 -6.44 -18.12 19.61
CA ILE A 289 -7.49 -17.93 18.61
C ILE A 289 -7.52 -19.17 17.70
N ASN A 290 -8.67 -19.84 17.61
CA ASN A 290 -8.85 -20.98 16.73
C ASN A 290 -10.27 -21.00 16.11
N PRO A 291 -10.46 -21.37 14.84
CA PRO A 291 -11.77 -21.66 14.29
C PRO A 291 -12.46 -22.81 15.05
N GLN A 292 -13.74 -22.64 15.34
CA GLN A 292 -14.57 -23.69 15.94
C GLN A 292 -14.59 -24.96 15.08
N THR A 293 -14.68 -24.80 13.76
CA THR A 293 -14.60 -25.87 12.77
C THR A 293 -13.47 -25.53 11.79
N ALA A 294 -12.39 -26.30 11.83
CA ALA A 294 -11.24 -26.08 10.96
C ALA A 294 -11.63 -26.16 9.46
N GLN A 295 -10.91 -25.39 8.63
CA GLN A 295 -11.07 -25.37 7.17
C GLN A 295 -12.52 -25.19 6.69
N THR A 296 -13.32 -24.38 7.39
CA THR A 296 -14.74 -24.16 7.06
C THR A 296 -15.03 -22.65 6.96
N PRO A 297 -15.33 -22.11 5.77
CA PRO A 297 -15.86 -20.75 5.64
C PRO A 297 -17.12 -20.57 6.49
N GLY A 298 -17.25 -19.43 7.17
CA GLY A 298 -18.31 -19.15 8.13
C GLY A 298 -18.09 -19.73 9.53
N SER A 299 -17.03 -20.51 9.78
CA SER A 299 -16.70 -20.94 11.14
C SER A 299 -16.41 -19.73 12.02
N PHE A 300 -17.09 -19.60 13.15
CA PHE A 300 -16.69 -18.63 14.17
C PHE A 300 -15.35 -18.98 14.78
N LEU A 301 -14.68 -17.97 15.31
CA LEU A 301 -13.49 -18.13 16.15
C LEU A 301 -13.89 -18.35 17.60
N VAL A 302 -13.16 -19.25 18.23
CA VAL A 302 -13.26 -19.58 19.65
C VAL A 302 -11.86 -19.60 20.27
N LEU A 303 -11.80 -19.55 21.59
CA LEU A 303 -10.59 -19.82 22.32
C LEU A 303 -10.27 -21.32 22.29
N GLY A 304 -9.15 -21.71 21.71
CA GLY A 304 -8.54 -23.01 21.91
C GLY A 304 -7.68 -23.04 23.18
N SER A 305 -7.06 -24.19 23.46
CA SER A 305 -6.08 -24.38 24.53
C SER A 305 -4.93 -25.24 24.00
N LEU A 306 -3.70 -24.77 24.21
CA LEU A 306 -2.50 -25.53 23.84
C LEU A 306 -2.40 -26.81 24.68
N ASP A 307 -2.78 -26.74 25.97
CA ASP A 307 -2.75 -27.89 26.88
C ASP A 307 -3.78 -28.97 26.51
N ALA A 308 -4.92 -28.56 25.97
CA ALA A 308 -5.93 -29.47 25.44
C ALA A 308 -5.68 -29.88 23.98
N GLY A 309 -4.63 -29.37 23.33
CA GLY A 309 -4.33 -29.62 21.93
C GLY A 309 -5.39 -29.09 20.95
N THR A 310 -6.20 -28.10 21.35
CA THR A 310 -7.27 -27.53 20.50
C THR A 310 -6.82 -26.29 19.73
N CYS A 311 -5.57 -25.87 19.90
CA CYS A 311 -4.90 -24.85 19.09
C CYS A 311 -4.39 -25.42 17.75
N GLY A 312 -5.32 -25.87 16.91
CA GLY A 312 -5.01 -26.58 15.67
C GLY A 312 -4.62 -25.69 14.48
N THR A 313 -4.93 -24.39 14.55
CA THR A 313 -4.75 -23.48 13.39
C THR A 313 -3.44 -22.73 13.51
N ASP A 314 -2.60 -22.86 12.50
CA ASP A 314 -1.43 -22.03 12.33
C ASP A 314 -1.85 -20.78 11.55
N TRP A 315 -1.37 -19.61 11.95
CA TRP A 315 -1.69 -18.32 11.34
C TRP A 315 -0.54 -17.84 10.46
N SER A 316 -0.84 -17.10 9.40
CA SER A 316 0.15 -16.44 8.56
C SER A 316 -0.35 -15.02 8.30
N PRO A 317 -0.05 -14.07 9.21
CA PRO A 317 -0.33 -12.66 8.98
C PRO A 317 0.40 -12.18 7.72
N GLU A 318 -0.30 -11.49 6.83
CA GLU A 318 0.35 -10.82 5.72
C GLU A 318 1.30 -9.73 6.20
N ALA A 319 2.26 -9.39 5.34
CA ALA A 319 3.22 -8.37 5.67
C ALA A 319 2.56 -7.03 6.08
N SER A 320 1.56 -6.60 5.30
CA SER A 320 0.87 -5.35 5.60
C SER A 320 0.05 -5.40 6.90
N ALA A 321 -0.16 -6.57 7.53
CA ALA A 321 -0.83 -6.62 8.83
C ALA A 321 0.03 -5.95 9.91
N GLY A 322 1.36 -5.99 9.81
CA GLY A 322 2.24 -5.36 10.78
C GLY A 322 3.06 -6.36 11.60
N ALA A 323 4.09 -5.85 12.26
CA ALA A 323 5.04 -6.65 13.03
C ALA A 323 4.69 -6.81 14.51
N GLY A 324 3.50 -6.38 14.95
CA GLY A 324 3.18 -6.32 16.37
C GLY A 324 4.18 -5.41 17.09
N ALA A 325 4.71 -5.89 18.23
CA ALA A 325 5.73 -5.19 19.02
C ALA A 325 7.16 -5.42 18.50
N ALA A 326 7.36 -6.22 17.46
CA ALA A 326 8.69 -6.55 16.98
C ALA A 326 9.42 -5.33 16.42
N GLY A 327 10.70 -5.21 16.77
CA GLY A 327 11.57 -4.16 16.27
C GLY A 327 12.81 -3.97 17.13
N PRO A 328 13.46 -2.79 17.07
CA PRO A 328 14.70 -2.52 17.79
C PRO A 328 14.62 -2.75 19.30
N ALA A 329 13.46 -2.47 19.92
CA ALA A 329 13.25 -2.64 21.36
C ALA A 329 13.20 -4.11 21.79
N THR A 330 12.79 -5.02 20.89
CA THR A 330 12.76 -6.47 21.13
C THR A 330 13.98 -7.19 20.56
N GLY A 331 14.89 -6.46 19.89
CA GLY A 331 16.02 -7.04 19.18
C GLY A 331 15.62 -7.81 17.91
N GLN A 332 14.37 -7.72 17.46
CA GLN A 332 13.92 -8.38 16.25
C GLN A 332 14.24 -7.53 15.01
N LEU A 333 14.83 -8.16 13.99
CA LEU A 333 15.09 -7.53 12.70
C LEU A 333 13.88 -7.77 11.79
N VAL A 334 13.02 -6.78 11.71
CA VAL A 334 11.81 -6.79 10.88
C VAL A 334 12.17 -6.45 9.45
N ASP A 335 11.72 -7.26 8.50
CA ASP A 335 11.90 -6.97 7.09
C ASP A 335 10.95 -5.87 6.62
N PHE A 336 11.47 -4.91 5.85
CA PHE A 336 10.68 -3.77 5.39
C PHE A 336 9.73 -4.15 4.23
N ALA A 337 10.17 -5.02 3.31
CA ALA A 337 9.37 -5.44 2.15
C ALA A 337 8.29 -6.47 2.52
N GLN A 338 8.49 -7.17 3.64
CA GLN A 338 7.63 -8.16 4.24
C GLN A 338 7.32 -7.78 5.69
N PHE A 339 6.93 -6.52 5.93
CA PHE A 339 6.64 -5.95 7.25
C PHE A 339 5.95 -6.97 8.19
N GLY A 340 6.46 -7.24 9.39
CA GLY A 340 5.91 -8.32 10.24
C GLY A 340 6.38 -9.74 9.95
N ARG A 341 7.35 -9.89 9.06
CA ARG A 341 8.30 -10.99 9.08
C ARG A 341 9.60 -10.54 9.72
N CYS A 342 10.18 -11.42 10.52
CA CYS A 342 11.41 -11.22 11.24
C CYS A 342 12.48 -12.20 10.75
N LEU A 343 13.74 -11.76 10.77
CA LEU A 343 14.86 -12.67 10.64
C LEU A 343 14.76 -13.74 11.72
N ASP A 344 14.78 -15.01 11.32
CA ASP A 344 14.68 -16.16 12.22
C ASP A 344 15.80 -17.16 11.94
N VAL A 345 16.45 -17.62 13.02
CA VAL A 345 17.38 -18.75 12.93
C VAL A 345 16.60 -20.03 12.69
N THR A 346 16.67 -20.50 11.45
CA THR A 346 15.75 -21.51 10.92
C THR A 346 15.66 -22.73 11.81
N ASN A 347 14.44 -23.14 12.16
CA ASN A 347 14.16 -24.30 13.04
C ASN A 347 14.89 -24.25 14.39
N LYS A 348 15.34 -23.08 14.85
CA LYS A 348 16.20 -22.92 16.04
C LYS A 348 17.51 -23.71 15.93
N ASP A 349 17.95 -23.97 14.70
CA ASP A 349 19.13 -24.77 14.38
C ASP A 349 20.22 -23.91 13.73
N VAL A 350 21.27 -23.64 14.50
CA VAL A 350 22.44 -22.87 14.07
C VAL A 350 23.29 -23.59 13.01
N THR A 351 22.95 -24.84 12.66
CA THR A 351 23.59 -25.60 11.60
C THR A 351 22.82 -25.58 10.28
N TYR A 352 21.65 -24.95 10.27
CA TYR A 352 20.84 -24.84 9.06
C TYR A 352 21.58 -24.04 7.98
N ALA A 353 21.37 -24.39 6.72
CA ALA A 353 22.15 -23.85 5.61
C ALA A 353 21.79 -22.40 5.25
N TYR A 354 20.70 -21.88 5.80
CA TYR A 354 20.15 -20.56 5.51
C TYR A 354 19.24 -20.08 6.65
N GLU A 355 19.02 -18.77 6.74
CA GLU A 355 17.99 -18.17 7.58
C GLU A 355 16.69 -17.89 6.82
N ILE A 356 15.62 -17.59 7.56
CA ILE A 356 14.28 -17.37 7.01
C ILE A 356 13.62 -16.09 7.51
N ALA A 357 12.62 -15.61 6.78
CA ALA A 357 11.71 -14.55 7.18
C ALA A 357 10.42 -15.16 7.78
N TRP A 358 10.42 -15.39 9.08
CA TRP A 358 9.30 -16.02 9.81
C TRP A 358 8.34 -14.95 10.37
N PRO A 359 7.02 -15.21 10.58
CA PRO A 359 6.17 -14.29 11.33
C PRO A 359 6.83 -13.85 12.63
N CYS A 360 6.93 -12.54 12.84
CA CYS A 360 7.60 -12.00 14.02
C CYS A 360 6.97 -12.51 15.30
N LYS A 361 7.69 -13.34 16.04
CA LYS A 361 7.25 -13.89 17.33
C LYS A 361 6.99 -12.77 18.31
N GLN A 362 5.93 -12.91 19.09
CA GLN A 362 5.57 -11.94 20.11
C GLN A 362 5.53 -12.61 21.47
N ALA A 363 5.62 -11.79 22.50
CA ALA A 363 5.35 -12.20 23.86
C ALA A 363 4.82 -10.98 24.62
N PRO A 364 3.91 -11.14 25.60
CA PRO A 364 3.45 -10.01 26.41
C PRO A 364 4.62 -9.39 27.18
N ASP A 365 5.53 -10.22 27.70
CA ASP A 365 6.85 -9.79 28.16
C ASP A 365 7.91 -10.05 27.08
N PRO A 366 8.49 -9.00 26.45
CA PRO A 366 9.47 -9.16 25.37
C PRO A 366 10.77 -9.84 25.81
N THR A 367 11.06 -9.92 27.11
CA THR A 367 12.24 -10.65 27.61
C THR A 367 12.10 -12.17 27.49
N THR A 368 10.89 -12.66 27.24
CA THR A 368 10.58 -14.09 27.08
C THR A 368 10.59 -14.55 25.62
N LEU A 369 10.86 -13.64 24.68
CA LEU A 369 10.99 -13.98 23.26
C LEU A 369 12.07 -15.04 23.04
N THR A 370 11.79 -15.97 22.13
CA THR A 370 12.75 -17.01 21.80
C THR A 370 13.97 -16.45 21.08
N TRP A 371 15.15 -16.86 21.52
CA TRP A 371 16.43 -16.34 21.05
C TRP A 371 16.61 -16.33 19.52
N ASN A 372 15.95 -17.22 18.78
CA ASN A 372 16.17 -17.39 17.35
C ASN A 372 15.62 -16.25 16.50
N GLU A 373 14.82 -15.32 17.04
CA GLU A 373 14.47 -14.05 16.38
C GLU A 373 15.07 -12.82 17.08
N VAL A 374 15.82 -13.02 18.16
CA VAL A 374 16.39 -11.92 18.94
C VAL A 374 17.85 -11.73 18.54
N PHE A 375 18.13 -10.60 17.92
CA PHE A 375 19.44 -10.21 17.43
C PHE A 375 19.92 -8.90 18.08
N THR A 376 21.22 -8.83 18.31
CA THR A 376 21.93 -7.59 18.61
C THR A 376 22.54 -7.07 17.32
N SER A 377 22.13 -5.89 16.88
CA SER A 377 22.69 -5.19 15.71
C SER A 377 23.61 -4.04 16.14
N PRO A 378 24.51 -3.58 15.24
CA PRO A 378 25.25 -2.34 15.44
C PRO A 378 24.30 -1.16 15.70
N THR A 379 24.43 -0.52 16.87
CA THR A 379 23.66 0.70 17.18
C THR A 379 24.16 1.86 16.33
N VAL A 380 23.28 2.45 15.54
CA VAL A 380 23.57 3.67 14.77
C VAL A 380 23.56 4.87 15.73
N PRO A 381 24.68 5.58 15.93
CA PRO A 381 24.71 6.76 16.79
C PRO A 381 23.79 7.88 16.27
N ALA A 382 23.23 8.70 17.16
CA ALA A 382 22.28 9.77 16.79
C ALA A 382 22.80 10.77 15.74
N ASN A 383 24.12 10.95 15.64
CA ASN A 383 24.75 11.87 14.68
C ASN A 383 25.37 11.14 13.47
N ALA A 384 25.03 9.88 13.24
CA ALA A 384 25.52 9.06 12.16
C ALA A 384 24.36 8.44 11.37
N THR A 385 24.59 8.18 10.09
CA THR A 385 23.60 7.53 9.22
C THR A 385 23.73 6.02 9.22
N SER A 386 24.86 5.47 9.67
CA SER A 386 25.09 4.03 9.74
C SER A 386 26.09 3.64 10.82
N ALA A 387 26.12 2.34 11.13
CA ALA A 387 27.12 1.71 11.97
C ALA A 387 27.49 0.34 11.37
N THR A 388 28.77 -0.03 11.45
CA THR A 388 29.27 -1.31 10.94
C THR A 388 29.74 -2.20 12.08
N GLY A 389 29.31 -3.45 12.09
CA GLY A 389 29.70 -4.44 13.08
C GLY A 389 28.98 -5.78 12.89
N PRO A 390 29.18 -6.74 13.81
CA PRO A 390 28.49 -8.02 13.73
C PRO A 390 27.02 -7.88 14.16
N ILE A 391 26.14 -8.57 13.44
CA ILE A 391 24.78 -8.86 13.92
C ILE A 391 24.83 -10.23 14.58
N THR A 392 24.35 -10.35 15.82
CA THR A 392 24.56 -11.58 16.62
C THR A 392 23.35 -12.01 17.40
N THR A 393 23.18 -13.31 17.58
CA THR A 393 22.22 -13.92 18.51
C THR A 393 22.93 -14.84 19.50
N THR A 394 22.28 -15.22 20.61
CA THR A 394 22.87 -16.06 21.66
C THR A 394 22.00 -17.28 21.93
N LYS A 395 22.55 -18.48 21.75
CA LYS A 395 21.90 -19.75 22.10
C LYS A 395 22.70 -20.42 23.21
N SER A 396 22.07 -20.66 24.36
CA SER A 396 22.68 -21.39 25.49
C SER A 396 24.07 -20.86 25.89
N GLY A 397 24.23 -19.53 25.93
CA GLY A 397 25.50 -18.86 26.28
C GLY A 397 26.52 -18.77 25.15
N THR A 398 26.32 -19.45 24.01
CA THR A 398 27.19 -19.32 22.83
C THR A 398 26.67 -18.22 21.92
N ARG A 399 27.57 -17.32 21.51
CA ARG A 399 27.27 -16.22 20.59
C ARG A 399 27.46 -16.66 19.13
N TYR A 400 26.43 -16.43 18.32
CA TYR A 400 26.40 -16.72 16.89
C TYR A 400 26.34 -15.42 16.10
N CYS A 401 27.12 -15.34 15.04
CA CYS A 401 27.26 -14.19 14.15
C CYS A 401 26.52 -14.47 12.86
N LEU A 402 25.75 -13.51 12.36
CA LEU A 402 25.14 -13.53 11.04
C LEU A 402 26.23 -13.39 9.97
N LYS A 403 26.27 -14.31 9.02
CA LYS A 403 27.33 -14.40 8.00
C LYS A 403 26.76 -14.17 6.61
N SER A 404 27.33 -13.18 5.92
CA SER A 404 27.10 -12.98 4.49
C SER A 404 27.84 -14.08 3.70
N PRO A 405 27.21 -14.64 2.66
CA PRO A 405 27.89 -15.51 1.72
C PRO A 405 28.81 -14.75 0.75
N ASN A 406 28.73 -13.42 0.71
CA ASN A 406 29.49 -12.54 -0.18
C ASN A 406 29.33 -12.89 -1.67
N SER A 407 28.16 -13.42 -2.05
CA SER A 407 27.87 -13.90 -3.39
C SER A 407 26.39 -13.69 -3.68
N THR A 408 26.09 -13.23 -4.89
CA THR A 408 24.72 -13.14 -5.44
C THR A 408 24.40 -14.31 -6.38
N VAL A 409 25.31 -15.29 -6.49
CA VAL A 409 25.10 -16.48 -7.32
C VAL A 409 23.98 -17.32 -6.71
N GLN A 410 23.00 -17.69 -7.54
CA GLN A 410 21.85 -18.48 -7.11
C GLN A 410 22.27 -19.73 -6.32
N TYR A 411 21.58 -19.98 -5.20
CA TYR A 411 21.85 -21.07 -4.25
C TYR A 411 23.17 -20.95 -3.45
N SER A 412 24.02 -19.97 -3.75
CA SER A 412 25.22 -19.63 -2.99
C SER A 412 25.09 -18.28 -2.27
N TYR A 413 23.91 -17.68 -2.29
CA TYR A 413 23.61 -16.36 -1.74
C TYR A 413 22.90 -16.40 -0.40
N TYR A 414 22.84 -17.56 0.26
CA TYR A 414 22.12 -17.70 1.52
C TYR A 414 22.91 -17.15 2.70
N VAL A 415 22.24 -16.34 3.50
CA VAL A 415 22.73 -15.87 4.79
C VAL A 415 22.47 -16.95 5.84
N LYS A 416 23.42 -17.14 6.75
CA LYS A 416 23.33 -18.09 7.86
C LYS A 416 23.98 -17.55 9.12
N VAL A 417 23.76 -18.16 10.26
CA VAL A 417 24.54 -17.93 11.47
C VAL A 417 25.67 -18.95 11.61
N ALA A 418 26.75 -18.57 12.28
CA ALA A 418 27.75 -19.50 12.80
C ALA A 418 28.36 -18.98 14.10
N ALA A 419 29.04 -19.84 14.86
CA ALA A 419 29.69 -19.42 16.09
C ALA A 419 30.70 -18.28 15.81
N CYS A 420 30.63 -17.20 16.59
CA CYS A 420 31.53 -16.06 16.43
C CYS A 420 32.98 -16.44 16.80
N THR A 421 33.96 -15.95 16.05
CA THR A 421 35.39 -16.29 16.23
C THR A 421 36.19 -15.26 17.04
N GLY A 422 35.52 -14.52 17.94
CA GLY A 422 36.11 -13.41 18.71
C GLY A 422 36.07 -12.11 17.90
N THR A 423 37.08 -11.89 17.06
CA THR A 423 37.11 -10.71 16.16
C THR A 423 36.25 -10.99 14.93
N PRO A 424 35.25 -10.14 14.61
CA PRO A 424 34.39 -10.37 13.45
C PRO A 424 35.17 -10.43 12.14
N THR A 425 34.99 -11.52 11.40
CA THR A 425 35.54 -11.67 10.05
C THR A 425 34.82 -10.75 9.07
N ALA A 426 35.36 -10.60 7.85
CA ALA A 426 34.79 -9.66 6.87
C ALA A 426 33.36 -10.02 6.45
N ASP A 427 33.06 -11.31 6.39
CA ASP A 427 31.74 -11.88 6.13
C ASP A 427 30.78 -11.83 7.33
N GLU A 428 31.28 -11.48 8.52
CA GLU A 428 30.47 -11.28 9.74
C GLU A 428 30.14 -9.80 9.98
N LYS A 429 30.65 -8.89 9.15
CA LYS A 429 30.43 -7.45 9.29
C LYS A 429 29.29 -6.99 8.40
N TRP A 430 28.33 -6.32 9.02
CA TRP A 430 27.18 -5.71 8.38
C TRP A 430 27.17 -4.21 8.67
N THR A 431 26.83 -3.42 7.67
CA THR A 431 26.59 -1.98 7.80
C THR A 431 25.09 -1.75 7.91
N VAL A 432 24.64 -1.34 9.08
CA VAL A 432 23.24 -1.03 9.38
C VAL A 432 23.04 0.47 9.22
N TYR A 433 22.10 0.87 8.39
CA TYR A 433 21.69 2.25 8.21
C TYR A 433 20.52 2.59 9.13
N GLY A 434 20.51 3.81 9.69
CA GLY A 434 19.37 4.36 10.43
C GLY A 434 18.37 5.05 9.50
N ASP A 435 17.65 6.02 10.03
CA ASP A 435 16.88 6.96 9.21
C ASP A 435 17.84 7.90 8.47
N THR A 436 17.83 7.85 7.14
CA THR A 436 18.64 8.72 6.28
C THR A 436 17.82 9.87 5.70
N GLY A 437 16.52 9.93 6.00
CA GLY A 437 15.57 10.86 5.39
C GLY A 437 15.12 10.46 3.98
N SER A 438 15.54 9.29 3.46
CA SER A 438 15.02 8.75 2.21
C SER A 438 14.64 7.27 2.32
N TYR A 439 13.50 6.91 1.75
CA TYR A 439 13.04 5.53 1.66
C TYR A 439 14.09 4.61 1.03
N GLU A 440 14.80 5.11 0.02
CA GLU A 440 15.78 4.29 -0.69
C GLU A 440 16.93 3.88 0.21
N SER A 441 17.48 4.73 1.08
CA SER A 441 18.71 4.40 1.82
C SER A 441 18.51 4.13 3.32
N SER A 442 17.33 4.46 3.87
CA SER A 442 17.05 4.23 5.28
C SER A 442 16.94 2.74 5.61
N TYR A 443 17.36 2.38 6.81
CA TYR A 443 17.15 1.04 7.40
C TYR A 443 17.72 -0.15 6.60
N ARG A 444 18.60 0.10 5.61
CA ARG A 444 19.31 -0.97 4.90
C ARG A 444 20.32 -1.67 5.79
N ILE A 445 20.50 -2.96 5.58
CA ILE A 445 21.58 -3.75 6.17
C ILE A 445 22.42 -4.31 5.02
N LEU A 446 23.65 -3.83 4.89
CA LEU A 446 24.54 -4.18 3.79
C LEU A 446 25.71 -5.05 4.26
N ASP A 447 26.09 -6.03 3.46
CA ASP A 447 27.35 -6.75 3.66
C ASP A 447 28.57 -5.91 3.22
N LYS A 448 29.77 -6.47 3.33
CA LYS A 448 31.01 -5.76 2.94
C LYS A 448 31.09 -5.39 1.44
N ASN A 449 30.36 -6.10 0.58
CA ASN A 449 30.34 -5.89 -0.86
C ASN A 449 29.22 -4.93 -1.30
N GLY A 450 28.38 -4.48 -0.35
CA GLY A 450 27.24 -3.62 -0.62
C GLY A 450 25.97 -4.37 -1.00
N TYR A 451 25.92 -5.69 -0.82
CA TYR A 451 24.73 -6.50 -1.04
C TYR A 451 23.76 -6.40 0.14
N CYS A 452 22.46 -6.41 -0.14
CA CYS A 452 21.43 -6.10 0.86
C CYS A 452 20.94 -7.39 1.53
N LEU A 453 21.00 -7.47 2.86
CA LEU A 453 20.29 -8.49 3.60
C LEU A 453 18.79 -8.38 3.25
N SER A 454 18.26 -9.41 2.60
CA SER A 454 16.89 -9.36 2.09
C SER A 454 16.25 -10.76 2.03
N PRO A 455 14.92 -10.87 2.17
CA PRO A 455 14.22 -12.09 1.85
C PRO A 455 14.15 -12.30 0.33
N THR A 456 14.07 -13.55 -0.10
CA THR A 456 13.68 -13.89 -1.48
C THR A 456 12.27 -13.39 -1.80
N ASP A 457 12.00 -13.07 -3.07
CA ASP A 457 10.67 -12.63 -3.51
C ASP A 457 9.67 -13.79 -3.47
N GLN A 458 8.70 -13.69 -2.56
CA GLN A 458 7.60 -14.65 -2.39
C GLN A 458 6.65 -14.71 -3.59
N ASN A 459 6.62 -13.67 -4.43
CA ASN A 459 5.73 -13.56 -5.59
C ASN A 459 6.45 -13.90 -6.91
N ALA A 460 7.72 -14.29 -6.87
CA ALA A 460 8.45 -14.70 -8.06
C ALA A 460 7.77 -15.93 -8.71
N PRO A 461 7.89 -16.14 -10.04
CA PRO A 461 7.30 -17.29 -10.73
C PRO A 461 7.73 -18.65 -10.16
N ASN A 462 8.95 -18.72 -9.61
CA ASN A 462 9.49 -19.87 -8.88
C ASN A 462 10.09 -19.34 -7.56
N PRO A 463 9.27 -19.12 -6.53
CA PRO A 463 9.73 -18.46 -5.32
C PRO A 463 10.63 -19.41 -4.53
N ASP A 464 11.78 -18.90 -4.07
CA ASP A 464 12.72 -19.67 -3.26
C ASP A 464 12.35 -19.60 -1.78
N LEU A 465 11.36 -20.41 -1.41
CA LEU A 465 10.76 -20.46 -0.08
C LEU A 465 11.39 -21.56 0.78
N PHE A 466 11.35 -21.38 2.10
CA PHE A 466 11.66 -22.43 3.07
C PHE A 466 10.63 -23.57 3.02
N SER A 467 9.35 -23.19 2.95
CA SER A 467 8.24 -24.11 2.77
C SER A 467 7.16 -23.45 1.93
N ASN A 468 6.55 -24.21 1.01
CA ASN A 468 5.56 -23.69 0.06
C ASN A 468 4.25 -23.22 0.73
N GLY A 469 4.04 -23.46 2.02
CA GLY A 469 2.78 -23.14 2.71
C GLY A 469 2.73 -21.74 3.35
N THR A 470 3.87 -21.17 3.77
CA THR A 470 3.90 -19.96 4.62
C THR A 470 4.18 -18.69 3.84
N ASN A 471 4.56 -18.81 2.57
CA ASN A 471 5.35 -17.80 1.87
C ASN A 471 6.58 -17.35 2.69
N THR A 472 7.14 -18.24 3.51
CA THR A 472 8.36 -17.96 4.27
C THR A 472 9.53 -17.93 3.30
N SER A 473 10.01 -16.74 3.01
CA SER A 473 11.20 -16.52 2.20
C SER A 473 12.46 -16.97 2.94
N LYS A 474 13.44 -17.44 2.18
CA LYS A 474 14.81 -17.59 2.67
C LYS A 474 15.51 -16.23 2.66
N ILE A 475 16.51 -16.06 3.50
CA ILE A 475 17.28 -14.83 3.59
C ILE A 475 18.54 -14.92 2.73
N ILE A 476 18.75 -13.90 1.92
CA ILE A 476 19.81 -13.77 0.92
C ILE A 476 20.53 -12.42 1.02
N VAL A 477 21.53 -12.22 0.16
CA VAL A 477 22.20 -10.92 -0.08
C VAL A 477 22.05 -10.44 -1.51
#